data_AF-A0A4D5SAU3-F1
#
_entry.id   AF-A0A4D5SAU3-F1
#
_cell.length_a   1.000
_cell.length_b   1.000
_cell.length_c   1.000
_cell.angle_alpha   90.00
_cell.angle_beta   90.00
_cell.angle_gamma   90.00
#
_symmetry.space_group_name_H-M   'P 1'
#
loop_
_entity.id
_entity.type
_entity.pdbx_description
1 polymer ?
#
loop_
_entity_poly.entity_id
_entity_poly.type
_entity_poly.pdbx_seq_one_letter_code
_entity_poly.pdbx_strand_id
1 'polypeptide(L)' 'MLSALSLALLCAVGAGVGPVAQAAAPLQIDCVQDESAERLQNFTFKDVQEKDTIPLSRFKGYVALVVNVATY' A
#
# COMPACT_ATOMS: atom_id res chain seq x y z
N MET A 1 11.25 -41.70 -2.82
CA MET A 1 11.06 -40.25 -2.97
C MET A 1 10.35 -39.75 -1.71
N LEU A 2 11.10 -39.10 -0.81
CA LEU A 2 10.70 -38.87 0.59
C LEU A 2 10.91 -37.40 1.03
N SER A 3 10.85 -36.45 0.08
CA SER A 3 11.31 -35.07 0.34
C SER A 3 10.22 -33.99 0.32
N ALA A 4 8.96 -34.33 0.58
CA ALA A 4 7.84 -33.39 0.42
C ALA A 4 7.10 -33.00 1.72
N LEU A 5 7.66 -33.26 2.90
CA LEU A 5 6.92 -33.11 4.17
C LEU A 5 7.51 -32.13 5.19
N SER A 6 8.43 -31.24 4.80
CA SER A 6 9.14 -30.36 5.77
C SER A 6 8.90 -28.86 5.64
N LEU A 7 7.92 -28.40 4.86
CA LEU A 7 7.71 -26.95 4.62
C LEU A 7 6.44 -26.35 5.26
N ALA A 8 5.96 -26.90 6.38
CA ALA A 8 4.72 -26.45 7.02
C ALA A 8 4.87 -26.04 8.50
N LEU A 9 6.02 -25.48 8.91
CA LEU A 9 6.26 -25.14 10.33
C LEU A 9 6.65 -23.69 10.65
N LEU A 10 6.51 -22.72 9.73
CA LEU A 10 7.02 -21.35 9.97
C LEU A 10 5.99 -20.21 10.04
N CYS A 11 4.68 -20.49 10.11
CA CYS A 11 3.65 -19.43 10.22
C CYS A 11 2.96 -19.33 11.59
N ALA A 12 3.63 -19.74 12.69
CA ALA A 12 2.99 -19.80 14.01
C ALA A 12 3.74 -19.08 15.15
N VAL A 13 4.47 -17.99 14.85
CA VAL A 13 5.03 -17.13 15.91
C VAL A 13 4.90 -15.66 15.52
N GLY A 14 3.76 -15.08 15.91
CA GLY A 14 3.48 -13.65 15.76
C GLY A 14 2.29 -13.17 16.59
N ALA A 15 1.76 -13.99 17.51
CA ALA A 15 0.81 -13.56 18.53
C ALA A 15 1.58 -13.15 19.80
N GLY A 16 2.40 -12.10 19.69
CA GLY A 16 3.01 -11.44 20.83
C GLY A 16 2.02 -10.45 21.43
N VAL A 17 1.28 -10.89 22.45
CA VAL A 17 0.50 -10.02 23.32
C VAL A 17 1.45 -9.23 24.23
N GLY A 18 1.66 -7.95 23.91
CA GLY A 18 2.29 -6.98 24.78
C GLY A 18 1.37 -5.77 24.97
N PRO A 19 1.41 -5.04 26.10
CA PRO A 19 0.55 -3.90 26.34
C PRO A 19 1.11 -2.70 25.57
N VAL A 20 0.86 -2.65 24.27
CA VAL A 20 1.13 -1.45 23.48
C VAL A 20 -0.03 -0.51 23.73
N ALA A 21 0.31 0.58 24.40
CA ALA A 21 -0.48 1.76 24.71
C ALA A 21 -1.61 2.04 23.71
N GLN A 22 -2.75 2.40 24.28
CA GLN A 22 -3.93 2.98 23.67
C GLN A 22 -3.54 4.23 22.84
N ALA A 23 -3.07 4.03 21.61
CA ALA A 23 -3.07 5.05 20.58
C ALA A 23 -4.47 5.07 19.96
N ALA A 24 -4.99 6.26 19.69
CA ALA A 24 -6.32 6.49 19.12
C ALA A 24 -6.68 5.45 18.05
N ALA A 25 -7.93 4.99 18.06
CA ALA A 25 -8.44 4.02 17.10
C ALA A 25 -8.02 4.44 15.68
N PRO A 26 -7.36 3.58 14.89
CA PRO A 26 -6.93 3.93 13.55
C PRO A 26 -8.16 4.34 12.75
N LEU A 27 -8.08 5.49 12.07
CA LEU A 27 -9.06 5.88 11.07
C LEU A 27 -9.21 4.71 10.09
N GLN A 28 -10.40 4.11 10.09
CA GLN A 28 -10.71 2.97 9.24
C GLN A 28 -10.87 3.52 7.82
N ILE A 29 -9.79 3.46 7.05
CA ILE A 29 -9.83 3.78 5.62
C ILE A 29 -10.44 2.56 4.95
N ASP A 30 -11.69 2.68 4.50
CA ASP A 30 -12.33 1.68 3.65
C ASP A 30 -11.62 1.68 2.31
N CYS A 31 -10.63 0.79 2.17
CA CYS A 31 -10.01 0.48 0.90
C CYS A 31 -11.05 -0.22 0.01
N VAL A 32 -11.85 0.56 -0.72
CA VAL A 32 -12.69 0.03 -1.80
C VAL A 32 -11.75 -0.43 -2.92
N GLN A 33 -11.48 -1.73 -2.96
CA GLN A 33 -10.85 -2.37 -4.11
C GLN A 33 -11.89 -2.47 -5.22
N ASP A 34 -11.94 -1.46 -6.09
CA ASP A 34 -12.69 -1.56 -7.33
C ASP A 34 -11.97 -2.57 -8.24
N GLU A 35 -12.65 -3.65 -8.61
CA GLU A 35 -12.12 -4.68 -9.50
C GLU A 35 -11.96 -4.19 -10.96
N SER A 36 -12.50 -3.02 -11.28
CA SER A 36 -12.03 -2.20 -12.41
C SER A 36 -10.72 -1.53 -12.01
N ALA A 37 -9.68 -2.33 -11.80
CA ALA A 37 -8.33 -1.85 -11.49
C ALA A 37 -7.81 -1.03 -12.67
N GLU A 38 -8.13 0.26 -12.69
CA GLU A 38 -7.52 1.20 -13.61
C GLU A 38 -6.01 1.02 -13.49
N ARG A 39 -5.34 0.86 -14.63
CA ARG A 39 -3.90 0.72 -14.65
C ARG A 39 -3.32 1.95 -13.96
N LEU A 40 -2.27 1.79 -13.15
CA LEU A 40 -1.55 2.93 -12.55
C LEU A 40 -1.25 4.05 -13.57
N GLN A 41 -1.04 3.69 -14.83
CA GLN A 41 -0.79 4.63 -15.93
C GLN A 41 -1.97 5.58 -16.26
N ASN A 42 -3.20 5.23 -15.90
CA ASN A 42 -4.40 6.01 -16.16
C ASN A 42 -4.64 7.11 -15.12
N PHE A 43 -3.97 7.01 -13.97
CA PHE A 43 -4.11 8.01 -12.92
C PHE A 43 -3.45 9.33 -13.32
N THR A 44 -4.06 10.42 -12.85
CA THR A 44 -3.52 11.77 -12.97
C THR A 44 -3.54 12.45 -11.60
N PHE A 45 -2.63 13.39 -11.40
CA PHE A 45 -2.55 14.20 -10.19
C PHE A 45 -2.27 15.64 -10.56
N LYS A 46 -2.69 16.57 -9.68
CA LYS A 46 -2.34 17.97 -9.81
C LYS A 46 -0.93 18.22 -9.26
N ASP A 47 -0.22 19.16 -9.85
CA ASP A 47 0.99 19.69 -9.21
C ASP A 47 0.63 20.47 -7.94
N VAL A 48 1.64 20.80 -7.13
CA VAL A 48 1.43 21.46 -5.82
C VAL A 48 0.79 22.85 -5.96
N GLN A 49 0.92 23.50 -7.13
CA GLN A 49 0.27 24.79 -7.42
C GLN A 49 -1.09 24.64 -8.12
N GLU A 50 -1.56 23.41 -8.34
CA GLU A 50 -2.80 23.05 -9.06
C GLU A 50 -2.90 23.59 -10.51
N LYS A 51 -1.80 24.02 -11.09
CA LYS A 51 -1.72 24.56 -12.46
C LYS A 51 -1.72 23.45 -13.49
N ASP A 52 -0.98 22.39 -13.22
CA ASP A 52 -0.73 21.33 -14.18
C ASP A 52 -1.39 20.02 -13.72
N THR A 53 -2.00 19.31 -14.68
CA THR A 53 -2.40 17.91 -14.49
C THR A 53 -1.29 17.02 -15.01
N ILE A 54 -0.68 16.24 -14.14
CA ILE A 54 0.43 15.34 -14.46
C ILE A 54 -0.11 13.91 -14.53
N PRO A 55 -0.05 13.25 -15.71
CA PRO A 55 -0.42 11.85 -15.82
C PRO A 55 0.70 10.94 -15.28
N LEU A 56 0.34 9.91 -14.51
CA LEU A 56 1.30 8.97 -13.94
C LEU A 56 2.01 8.13 -15.01
N SER A 57 1.40 7.99 -16.21
CA SER A 57 2.02 7.39 -17.39
C SER A 57 3.34 8.02 -17.81
N ARG A 58 3.60 9.29 -17.43
CA ARG A 58 4.88 9.98 -17.69
C ARG A 58 6.09 9.27 -17.08
N PHE A 59 5.89 8.50 -16.02
CA PHE A 59 6.94 7.75 -15.30
C PHE A 59 7.02 6.27 -15.72
N LYS A 60 6.41 5.89 -16.84
CA LYS A 60 6.50 4.52 -17.36
C LYS A 60 7.97 4.13 -17.59
N GLY A 61 8.36 2.97 -17.05
CA GLY A 61 9.73 2.46 -17.14
C GLY A 61 10.64 2.87 -15.98
N TYR A 62 10.14 3.69 -15.05
CA TYR A 62 10.85 4.07 -13.83
C TYR A 62 10.27 3.37 -12.60
N VAL A 63 11.09 3.24 -11.56
CA VAL A 63 10.60 2.91 -10.21
C VAL A 63 10.06 4.19 -9.59
N ALA A 64 8.79 4.19 -9.19
CA ALA A 64 8.13 5.34 -8.56
C ALA A 64 7.82 5.04 -7.09
N LEU A 65 8.15 5.98 -6.20
CA LEU A 65 7.76 5.95 -4.79
C LEU A 65 6.62 6.94 -4.58
N VAL A 66 5.46 6.45 -4.12
CA VAL A 66 4.32 7.31 -3.75
C VAL A 66 4.35 7.53 -2.24
N VAL A 67 4.44 8.79 -1.84
CA VAL A 67 4.43 9.19 -0.43
C VAL A 67 3.18 10.05 -0.18
N ASN A 68 2.28 9.55 0.66
CA ASN A 68 1.17 10.36 1.14
C ASN A 68 1.69 11.28 2.26
N VAL A 69 1.54 12.59 2.08
CA VAL A 69 1.96 13.61 3.04
C VAL A 69 0.73 14.40 3.49
N ALA A 70 0.56 14.56 4.79
CA ALA A 70 -0.45 15.44 5.38
C ALA A 70 0.25 16.69 5.96
N THR A 71 -0.38 17.85 5.80
CA THR A 71 0.03 19.10 6.47
C THR A 71 -0.81 19.29 7.73
N TYR A 72 -0.24 19.95 8.74
CA TYR A 72 -0.85 20.17 10.05
C TYR A 72 -1.79 21.38 10.08
#